data_AF-A0A644TX23-F1
#
_entry.id   AF-A0A644TX23-F1
#
_cell.length_a   1.000
_cell.length_b   1.000
_cell.length_c   1.000
_cell.angle_alpha   90.00
_cell.angle_beta   90.00
_cell.angle_gamma   90.00
#
_symmetry.space_group_name_H-M   'P 1'
#
loop_
_entity.id
_entity.type
_entity.pdbx_description
1 polymer ?
#
loop_
_entity_poly.entity_id
_entity_poly.type
_entity_poly.pdbx_seq_one_letter_code
_entity_poly.pdbx_strand_id
1 'polypeptide(L)'
;MQEIIIGIGVTALAGALAAVAGAAEDTESNIGSQGDPNSQVQLAPQMGYTHRIYNKAVSGEPPAYTLWVTLACGVAWAFLMLGVNAILAIIFGTVLATFVQGVYATTAYLGRTASLSKFGQPVFIDVVKSVTTVTMAHAFVAIFATVTVCYLMMTVIGHPFALPLLGIVWGLALGAAGSATGNPYYGKERQYQNQKFGAGVPISASGNIVRYAEAGQRSSIDNGFFTAKFGGPASGLCFGLIVFFELWRTIIFEDYLAGWGAVIVGALVIIIFMIIDRYVEVWARKNYGPYTVEA
;
A
#
# COMPACT_ATOMS: atom_id res chain seq x y z
N MET A 1 13.01 -26.75 -20.12
CA MET A 1 13.65 -25.49 -20.60
C MET A 1 12.61 -24.47 -21.05
N GLN A 2 11.65 -24.81 -21.93
CA GLN A 2 10.56 -23.89 -22.31
C GLN A 2 9.68 -23.48 -21.11
N GLU A 3 9.32 -24.40 -20.23
CA GLU A 3 8.56 -24.11 -19.01
C GLU A 3 9.31 -23.17 -18.06
N ILE A 4 10.62 -23.34 -17.91
CA ILE A 4 11.49 -22.46 -17.10
C ILE A 4 11.54 -21.05 -17.72
N ILE A 5 11.67 -20.93 -19.05
CA ILE A 5 11.70 -19.63 -19.74
C ILE A 5 10.37 -18.90 -19.58
N ILE A 6 9.25 -19.61 -19.72
CA ILE A 6 7.91 -19.05 -19.48
C ILE A 6 7.75 -18.63 -18.02
N GLY A 7 8.20 -19.47 -17.07
CA GLY A 7 8.17 -19.15 -15.64
C GLY A 7 8.98 -17.90 -15.29
N ILE A 8 10.19 -17.75 -15.84
CA ILE A 8 11.01 -16.55 -15.65
C ILE A 8 10.33 -15.32 -16.26
N GLY A 9 9.72 -15.45 -17.45
CA GLY A 9 8.95 -14.37 -18.08
C GLY A 9 7.77 -13.91 -17.23
N VAL A 10 7.00 -14.86 -16.68
CA VAL A 10 5.89 -14.56 -15.76
C VAL A 10 6.39 -13.96 -14.45
N THR A 11 7.52 -14.42 -13.93
CA THR A 11 8.15 -13.85 -12.73
C THR A 11 8.50 -12.37 -12.93
N ALA A 12 9.12 -12.04 -14.07
CA ALA A 12 9.46 -10.66 -14.40
C ALA A 12 8.20 -9.79 -14.57
N LEU A 13 7.18 -10.30 -15.26
CA LEU A 13 5.91 -9.59 -15.45
C LEU A 13 5.18 -9.39 -14.12
N ALA A 14 5.08 -10.42 -13.29
CA ALA A 14 4.42 -10.36 -11.99
C ALA A 14 5.15 -9.41 -11.03
N GLY A 15 6.49 -9.43 -11.02
CA GLY A 15 7.29 -8.46 -10.27
C GLY A 15 7.06 -7.01 -10.73
N ALA A 16 6.97 -6.76 -12.04
CA ALA A 16 6.69 -5.44 -12.59
C ALA A 16 5.25 -4.97 -12.25
N LEU A 17 4.26 -5.86 -12.36
CA LEU A 17 2.88 -5.57 -11.95
C LEU A 17 2.80 -5.29 -10.45
N ALA A 18 3.48 -6.07 -9.63
CA ALA A 18 3.57 -5.83 -8.19
C ALA A 18 4.24 -4.49 -7.88
N ALA A 19 5.26 -4.07 -8.63
CA ALA A 19 5.85 -2.75 -8.44
C ALA A 19 4.86 -1.61 -8.75
N VAL A 20 4.06 -1.75 -9.81
CA VAL A 20 2.97 -0.81 -10.10
C VAL A 20 1.92 -0.83 -8.99
N ALA A 21 1.58 -2.02 -8.48
CA ALA A 21 0.60 -2.18 -7.41
C ALA A 21 1.04 -1.48 -6.11
N GLY A 22 2.28 -1.70 -5.67
CA GLY A 22 2.83 -1.07 -4.46
C GLY A 22 2.89 0.45 -4.57
N ALA A 23 3.31 0.96 -5.73
CA ALA A 23 3.36 2.41 -5.95
C ALA A 23 1.96 3.06 -5.97
N ALA A 24 0.99 2.39 -6.61
CA ALA A 24 -0.37 2.87 -6.66
C ALA A 24 -1.06 2.78 -5.29
N GLU A 25 -0.84 1.70 -4.56
CA GLU A 25 -1.36 1.51 -3.21
C GLU A 25 -0.86 2.57 -2.25
N ASP A 26 0.45 2.80 -2.20
CA ASP A 26 1.02 3.80 -1.31
C ASP A 26 0.50 5.19 -1.67
N THR A 27 0.41 5.52 -2.97
CA THR A 27 -0.18 6.80 -3.40
C THR A 27 -1.64 6.92 -2.96
N GLU A 28 -2.43 5.85 -3.09
CA GLU A 28 -3.84 5.79 -2.67
C GLU A 28 -4.00 6.00 -1.16
N SER A 29 -3.22 5.28 -0.37
CA SER A 29 -3.32 5.26 1.08
C SER A 29 -2.85 6.59 1.68
N ASN A 30 -1.84 7.23 1.09
CA ASN A 30 -1.38 8.57 1.48
C ASN A 30 -2.37 9.67 1.08
N ILE A 31 -3.01 9.59 -0.09
CA ILE A 31 -4.07 10.53 -0.49
C ILE A 31 -5.31 10.38 0.42
N GLY A 32 -5.64 9.15 0.81
CA GLY A 32 -6.73 8.91 1.76
C GLY A 32 -6.36 9.09 3.23
N SER A 33 -5.08 9.37 3.53
CA SER A 33 -4.56 9.51 4.89
C SER A 33 -4.80 8.28 5.77
N GLN A 34 -4.58 7.08 5.21
CA GLN A 34 -4.77 5.79 5.89
C GLN A 34 -3.54 5.31 6.66
N GLY A 35 -2.34 5.55 6.11
CA GLY A 35 -1.08 5.08 6.71
C GLY A 35 -0.57 5.90 7.88
N ASP A 36 0.42 5.38 8.60
CA ASP A 36 1.07 6.11 9.70
C ASP A 36 2.25 6.95 9.19
N PRO A 37 2.45 8.18 9.71
CA PRO A 37 1.65 8.89 10.71
C PRO A 37 0.46 9.67 10.12
N ASN A 38 0.09 9.45 8.86
CA ASN A 38 -0.96 10.22 8.17
C ASN A 38 -2.33 10.08 8.83
N SER A 39 -2.65 8.90 9.33
CA SER A 39 -3.87 8.58 10.07
C SER A 39 -4.09 9.53 11.27
N GLN A 40 -3.00 10.01 11.85
CA GLN A 40 -2.98 10.88 13.04
C GLN A 40 -3.54 12.28 12.77
N VAL A 41 -3.80 12.64 11.51
CA VAL A 41 -4.54 13.86 11.17
C VAL A 41 -5.92 13.91 11.83
N GLN A 42 -6.50 12.75 12.19
CA GLN A 42 -7.75 12.69 12.95
C GLN A 42 -7.72 13.46 14.28
N LEU A 43 -6.53 13.64 14.86
CA LEU A 43 -6.34 14.36 16.12
C LEU A 43 -6.16 15.86 15.92
N ALA A 44 -5.91 16.32 14.69
CA ALA A 44 -5.61 17.71 14.39
C ALA A 44 -6.70 18.70 14.86
N PRO A 45 -8.01 18.44 14.67
CA PRO A 45 -9.04 19.34 15.19
C PRO A 45 -9.05 19.44 16.73
N GLN A 46 -8.68 18.37 17.43
CA GLN A 46 -8.59 18.35 18.91
C GLN A 46 -7.46 19.26 19.42
N MET A 47 -6.44 19.45 18.59
CA MET A 47 -5.33 20.36 18.83
C MET A 47 -5.59 21.79 18.28
N GLY A 48 -6.79 22.09 17.79
CA GLY A 48 -7.15 23.40 17.23
C GLY A 48 -6.74 23.59 15.76
N TYR A 49 -6.33 22.53 15.07
CA TYR A 49 -5.95 22.56 13.65
C TYR A 49 -7.08 22.03 12.76
N THR A 50 -8.05 22.88 12.43
CA THR A 50 -9.04 22.57 11.36
C THR A 50 -8.35 22.46 10.00
N HIS A 51 -8.62 21.40 9.24
CA HIS A 51 -7.83 21.04 8.04
C HIS A 51 -8.68 20.52 6.88
N ARG A 52 -8.11 20.51 5.67
CA ARG A 52 -8.74 19.95 4.45
C ARG A 52 -8.17 18.59 4.03
N ILE A 53 -7.36 17.97 4.87
CA ILE A 53 -6.86 16.60 4.68
C ILE A 53 -8.01 15.60 4.83
N TYR A 54 -8.16 14.71 3.85
CA TYR A 54 -9.13 13.61 3.88
C TYR A 54 -8.67 12.52 4.85
N ASN A 55 -9.58 11.74 5.41
CA ASN A 55 -9.21 10.67 6.35
C ASN A 55 -10.13 9.45 6.22
N LYS A 56 -9.59 8.37 5.67
CA LYS A 56 -10.25 7.06 5.56
C LYS A 56 -9.72 5.98 6.51
N ALA A 57 -8.87 6.31 7.48
CA ALA A 57 -8.09 5.35 8.27
C ALA A 57 -8.91 4.50 9.28
N VAL A 58 -9.86 3.67 8.85
CA VAL A 58 -10.65 2.80 9.78
C VAL A 58 -9.84 1.56 10.13
N SER A 59 -9.02 1.09 9.20
CA SER A 59 -8.03 0.04 9.37
C SER A 59 -6.70 0.47 8.75
N GLY A 60 -5.60 -0.18 9.13
CA GLY A 60 -4.34 -0.06 8.39
C GLY A 60 -4.47 -0.54 6.94
N GLU A 61 -3.45 -0.24 6.14
CA GLU A 61 -3.37 -0.66 4.74
C GLU A 61 -3.41 -2.18 4.58
N PRO A 62 -2.69 -3.00 5.38
CA PRO A 62 -2.70 -4.46 5.17
C PRO A 62 -4.10 -5.07 5.29
N PRO A 63 -4.92 -4.81 6.33
CA PRO A 63 -6.29 -5.32 6.38
C PRO A 63 -7.20 -4.77 5.27
N ALA A 64 -7.03 -3.50 4.86
CA ALA A 64 -7.86 -2.89 3.84
C ALA A 64 -7.60 -3.48 2.45
N TYR A 65 -6.33 -3.60 2.05
CA TYR A 65 -5.96 -4.20 0.78
C TYR A 65 -6.18 -5.71 0.76
N THR A 66 -6.08 -6.39 1.90
CA THR A 66 -6.58 -7.77 2.03
C THR A 66 -8.04 -7.83 1.60
N LEU A 67 -8.92 -7.00 2.18
CA LEU A 67 -10.34 -7.00 1.84
C LEU A 67 -10.60 -6.69 0.36
N TRP A 68 -10.01 -5.62 -0.18
CA TRP A 68 -10.30 -5.17 -1.54
C TRP A 68 -9.79 -6.16 -2.60
N VAL A 69 -8.57 -6.68 -2.42
CA VAL A 69 -7.98 -7.65 -3.35
C VAL A 69 -8.68 -9.00 -3.25
N THR A 70 -9.00 -9.49 -2.05
CA THR A 70 -9.77 -10.73 -1.88
C THR A 70 -11.14 -10.63 -2.54
N LEU A 71 -11.83 -9.50 -2.39
CA LEU A 71 -13.14 -9.29 -2.99
C LEU A 71 -13.04 -9.23 -4.52
N ALA A 72 -12.04 -8.52 -5.07
CA ALA A 72 -11.79 -8.49 -6.50
C ALA A 72 -11.47 -9.88 -7.06
N CYS A 73 -10.60 -10.64 -6.40
CA CYS A 73 -10.29 -12.03 -6.74
C CYS A 73 -11.51 -12.94 -6.65
N GLY A 74 -12.38 -12.77 -5.64
CA GLY A 74 -13.64 -13.50 -5.48
C GLY A 74 -14.59 -13.30 -6.65
N VAL A 75 -14.84 -12.04 -7.01
CA VAL A 75 -15.69 -11.70 -8.14
C VAL A 75 -15.10 -12.17 -9.46
N ALA A 76 -13.79 -11.94 -9.68
CA ALA A 76 -13.10 -12.41 -10.87
C ALA A 76 -13.18 -13.94 -10.99
N TRP A 77 -13.00 -14.67 -9.89
CA TRP A 77 -13.09 -16.13 -9.91
C TRP A 77 -14.50 -16.62 -10.25
N ALA A 78 -15.54 -15.99 -9.70
CA ALA A 78 -16.92 -16.32 -10.04
C ALA A 78 -17.18 -16.15 -11.55
N PHE A 79 -16.71 -15.07 -12.16
CA PHE A 79 -16.83 -14.86 -13.61
C PHE A 79 -16.03 -15.86 -14.43
N LEU A 80 -14.82 -16.23 -13.98
CA LEU A 80 -14.03 -17.29 -14.63
C LEU A 80 -14.77 -18.64 -14.62
N MET A 81 -15.41 -18.99 -13.50
CA MET A 81 -16.22 -20.23 -13.41
C MET A 81 -17.44 -20.22 -14.32
N LEU A 82 -17.96 -19.03 -14.67
CA LEU A 82 -19.03 -18.85 -15.65
C LEU A 82 -18.54 -18.84 -17.11
N GLY A 83 -17.25 -19.06 -17.35
CA GLY A 83 -16.66 -19.08 -18.69
C GLY A 83 -16.40 -17.69 -19.30
N VAL A 84 -16.45 -16.63 -18.50
CA VAL A 84 -16.08 -15.28 -18.96
C VAL A 84 -14.56 -15.21 -19.19
N ASN A 85 -14.13 -14.51 -20.24
CA ASN A 85 -12.72 -14.30 -20.52
C ASN A 85 -11.99 -13.66 -19.32
N ALA A 86 -10.76 -14.12 -19.06
CA ALA A 86 -9.98 -13.72 -17.89
C ALA A 86 -9.77 -12.20 -17.76
N ILE A 87 -9.51 -11.51 -18.87
CA ILE A 87 -9.29 -10.05 -18.85
C ILE A 87 -10.56 -9.34 -18.35
N LEU A 88 -11.72 -9.72 -18.89
CA LEU A 88 -13.00 -9.15 -18.47
C LEU A 88 -13.35 -9.50 -17.02
N ALA A 89 -13.09 -10.75 -16.61
CA ALA A 89 -13.33 -11.20 -15.24
C ALA A 89 -12.51 -10.37 -14.22
N ILE A 90 -11.22 -10.14 -14.52
CA ILE A 90 -10.34 -9.30 -13.69
C ILE A 90 -10.84 -7.85 -13.64
N ILE A 91 -11.22 -7.28 -14.79
CA ILE A 91 -11.77 -5.91 -14.86
C ILE A 91 -13.02 -5.79 -14.00
N PHE A 92 -13.99 -6.70 -14.15
CA PHE A 92 -15.23 -6.65 -13.36
C PHE A 92 -14.98 -6.79 -11.86
N GLY A 93 -14.09 -7.70 -11.45
CA GLY A 93 -13.71 -7.84 -10.05
C GLY A 93 -13.06 -6.58 -9.50
N THR A 94 -12.13 -5.99 -10.25
CA THR A 94 -11.43 -4.77 -9.86
C THR A 94 -12.38 -3.57 -9.75
N VAL A 95 -13.26 -3.38 -10.74
CA VAL A 95 -14.24 -2.29 -10.73
C VAL A 95 -15.12 -2.37 -9.49
N LEU A 96 -15.67 -3.56 -9.19
CA LEU A 96 -16.54 -3.75 -8.03
C LEU A 96 -15.80 -3.47 -6.71
N ALA A 97 -14.58 -4.00 -6.57
CA ALA A 97 -13.77 -3.74 -5.37
C ALA A 97 -13.39 -2.26 -5.20
N THR A 98 -13.13 -1.55 -6.30
CA THR A 98 -12.86 -0.12 -6.28
C THR A 98 -14.08 0.68 -5.81
N PHE A 99 -15.29 0.31 -6.23
CA PHE A 99 -16.51 0.95 -5.71
C PHE A 99 -16.68 0.71 -4.21
N VAL A 100 -16.40 -0.50 -3.72
CA VAL A 100 -16.42 -0.80 -2.29
C VAL A 100 -15.39 0.05 -1.53
N GLN A 101 -14.18 0.19 -2.06
CA GLN A 101 -13.15 1.09 -1.51
C GLN A 101 -13.65 2.55 -1.46
N GLY A 102 -14.28 3.04 -2.52
CA GLY A 102 -14.78 4.43 -2.58
C GLY A 102 -15.90 4.72 -1.59
N VAL A 103 -16.81 3.76 -1.40
CA VAL A 103 -17.86 3.81 -0.37
C VAL A 103 -17.24 3.80 1.02
N TYR A 104 -16.29 2.88 1.29
CA TYR A 104 -15.54 2.84 2.54
C TYR A 104 -14.84 4.17 2.83
N ALA A 105 -14.13 4.74 1.84
CA ALA A 105 -13.40 5.98 1.99
C ALA A 105 -14.34 7.15 2.36
N THR A 106 -15.44 7.29 1.60
CA THR A 106 -16.39 8.39 1.79
C THR A 106 -17.11 8.28 3.12
N THR A 107 -17.57 7.07 3.48
CA THR A 107 -18.26 6.84 4.76
C THR A 107 -17.33 7.05 5.95
N ALA A 108 -16.07 6.60 5.85
CA ALA A 108 -15.06 6.84 6.88
C ALA A 108 -14.77 8.32 7.10
N TYR A 109 -14.60 9.09 6.01
CA TYR A 109 -14.35 10.53 6.09
C TYR A 109 -15.52 11.29 6.70
N LEU A 110 -16.74 11.04 6.22
CA LEU A 110 -17.95 11.71 6.73
C LEU A 110 -18.21 11.34 8.20
N GLY A 111 -18.08 10.05 8.54
CA GLY A 111 -18.27 9.57 9.91
C GLY A 111 -17.28 10.20 10.90
N ARG A 112 -15.99 10.30 10.54
CA ARG A 112 -15.01 11.00 11.37
C ARG A 112 -15.24 12.50 11.45
N THR A 113 -15.54 13.14 10.33
CA THR A 113 -15.78 14.58 10.34
C THR A 113 -16.99 14.92 11.22
N ALA A 114 -18.03 14.09 11.20
CA ALA A 114 -19.17 14.22 12.11
C ALA A 114 -18.78 14.11 13.58
N SER A 115 -17.87 13.19 13.96
CA SER A 115 -17.40 13.06 15.34
C SER A 115 -16.49 14.23 15.80
N LEU A 116 -15.88 14.93 14.84
CA LEU A 116 -15.03 16.10 15.07
C LEU A 116 -15.80 17.44 14.98
N SER A 117 -17.12 17.41 14.78
CA SER A 117 -17.97 18.61 14.72
C SER A 117 -17.87 19.48 15.97
N LYS A 118 -17.70 18.88 17.16
CA LYS A 118 -17.48 19.60 18.43
C LYS A 118 -16.20 20.45 18.45
N PHE A 119 -15.24 20.14 17.59
CA PHE A 119 -13.99 20.88 17.41
C PHE A 119 -14.04 21.83 16.22
N GLY A 120 -15.21 22.05 15.63
CA GLY A 120 -15.40 22.98 14.51
C GLY A 120 -14.81 22.50 13.19
N GLN A 121 -14.51 21.21 13.04
CA GLN A 121 -14.03 20.63 11.78
C GLN A 121 -15.20 20.54 10.77
N PRO A 122 -15.18 21.29 9.66
CA PRO A 122 -16.26 21.24 8.69
C PRO A 122 -16.06 20.09 7.70
N VAL A 123 -17.16 19.70 7.06
CA VAL A 123 -17.14 18.81 5.90
C VAL A 123 -16.81 19.63 4.66
N PHE A 124 -15.71 19.29 3.98
CA PHE A 124 -15.32 19.94 2.73
C PHE A 124 -15.81 19.11 1.54
N ILE A 125 -16.90 19.53 0.91
CA ILE A 125 -17.53 18.80 -0.22
C ILE A 125 -16.60 18.72 -1.43
N ASP A 126 -15.81 19.76 -1.67
CA ASP A 126 -14.78 19.77 -2.70
C ASP A 126 -13.69 18.70 -2.45
N VAL A 127 -13.31 18.48 -1.20
CA VAL A 127 -12.37 17.41 -0.80
C VAL A 127 -13.02 16.04 -1.01
N VAL A 128 -14.29 15.85 -0.64
CA VAL A 128 -15.02 14.59 -0.92
C VAL A 128 -15.04 14.29 -2.42
N LYS A 129 -15.34 15.28 -3.25
CA LYS A 129 -15.42 15.09 -4.71
C LYS A 129 -14.04 14.80 -5.32
N SER A 130 -13.04 15.58 -4.96
CA SER A 130 -11.71 15.51 -5.58
C SER A 130 -10.85 14.38 -5.03
N VAL A 131 -10.84 14.16 -3.71
CA VAL A 131 -9.98 13.16 -3.09
C VAL A 131 -10.52 11.75 -3.32
N THR A 132 -11.83 11.51 -3.09
CA THR A 132 -12.41 10.17 -3.25
C THR A 132 -12.16 9.62 -4.66
N THR A 133 -12.38 10.43 -5.69
CA THR A 133 -12.21 10.00 -7.09
C THR A 133 -10.75 9.65 -7.41
N VAL A 134 -9.79 10.44 -6.91
CA VAL A 134 -8.36 10.16 -7.09
C VAL A 134 -7.93 8.92 -6.31
N THR A 135 -8.41 8.73 -5.07
CA THR A 135 -8.13 7.50 -4.30
C THR A 135 -8.69 6.27 -5.02
N MET A 136 -9.91 6.35 -5.56
CA MET A 136 -10.50 5.24 -6.31
C MET A 136 -9.68 4.89 -7.56
N ALA A 137 -9.15 5.90 -8.27
CA ALA A 137 -8.32 5.67 -9.45
C ALA A 137 -7.03 4.91 -9.10
N HIS A 138 -6.33 5.29 -8.04
CA HIS A 138 -5.14 4.58 -7.60
C HIS A 138 -5.47 3.21 -6.99
N ALA A 139 -6.57 3.08 -6.25
CA ALA A 139 -7.06 1.79 -5.75
C ALA A 139 -7.33 0.82 -6.90
N PHE A 140 -7.95 1.29 -7.99
CA PHE A 140 -8.19 0.47 -9.18
C PHE A 140 -6.90 -0.10 -9.73
N VAL A 141 -5.87 0.74 -9.91
CA VAL A 141 -4.57 0.29 -10.45
C VAL A 141 -3.92 -0.74 -9.52
N ALA A 142 -3.90 -0.48 -8.21
CA ALA A 142 -3.31 -1.37 -7.23
C ALA A 142 -4.02 -2.72 -7.17
N ILE A 143 -5.35 -2.71 -7.12
CA ILE A 143 -6.18 -3.92 -7.10
C ILE A 143 -6.03 -4.69 -8.42
N PHE A 144 -6.12 -4.01 -9.56
CA PHE A 144 -6.03 -4.64 -10.89
C PHE A 144 -4.71 -5.40 -11.07
N ALA A 145 -3.60 -4.73 -10.77
CA ALA A 145 -2.27 -5.29 -10.90
C ALA A 145 -2.09 -6.49 -9.95
N THR A 146 -2.56 -6.38 -8.70
CA THR A 146 -2.46 -7.48 -7.73
C THR A 146 -3.34 -8.67 -8.10
N VAL A 147 -4.56 -8.45 -8.56
CA VAL A 147 -5.45 -9.54 -9.03
C VAL A 147 -4.85 -10.22 -10.25
N THR A 148 -4.19 -9.46 -11.13
CA THR A 148 -3.48 -10.03 -12.29
C THR A 148 -2.28 -10.87 -11.85
N VAL A 149 -1.51 -10.43 -10.85
CA VAL A 149 -0.45 -11.25 -10.23
C VAL A 149 -1.03 -12.55 -9.68
N CYS A 150 -2.10 -12.49 -8.88
CA CYS A 150 -2.78 -13.66 -8.34
C CYS A 150 -3.27 -14.61 -9.46
N TYR A 151 -3.82 -14.06 -10.55
CA TYR A 151 -4.28 -14.84 -11.69
C TYR A 151 -3.12 -15.56 -12.40
N LEU A 152 -2.01 -14.86 -12.65
CA LEU A 152 -0.81 -15.45 -13.26
C LEU A 152 -0.22 -16.55 -12.39
N MET A 153 -0.20 -16.36 -11.07
CA MET A 153 0.24 -17.37 -10.11
C MET A 153 -0.65 -18.63 -10.14
N MET A 154 -1.96 -18.45 -10.16
CA MET A 154 -2.90 -19.57 -10.20
C MET A 154 -2.84 -20.33 -11.54
N THR A 155 -2.81 -19.60 -12.66
CA THR A 155 -3.06 -20.19 -13.99
C THR A 155 -1.81 -20.55 -14.77
N VAL A 156 -0.72 -19.78 -14.62
CA VAL A 156 0.51 -20.01 -15.39
C VAL A 156 1.56 -20.70 -14.54
N ILE A 157 1.72 -20.27 -13.28
CA ILE A 157 2.65 -20.92 -12.34
C ILE A 157 2.05 -22.21 -11.75
N GLY A 158 0.71 -22.32 -11.72
CA GLY A 158 0.03 -23.52 -11.21
C GLY A 158 -0.06 -23.57 -9.69
N HIS A 159 -0.05 -22.43 -9.00
CA HIS A 159 -0.19 -22.38 -7.55
C HIS A 159 -1.50 -23.05 -7.12
N PRO A 160 -1.50 -23.97 -6.12
CA PRO A 160 -2.67 -24.78 -5.76
C PRO A 160 -3.79 -23.99 -5.07
N PHE A 161 -3.63 -22.69 -4.88
CA PHE A 161 -4.56 -21.89 -4.11
C PHE A 161 -5.59 -21.23 -5.02
N ALA A 162 -6.82 -21.29 -4.55
CA ALA A 162 -7.95 -20.50 -5.00
C ALA A 162 -7.60 -19.01 -5.20
N LEU A 163 -8.09 -18.39 -6.27
CA LEU A 163 -7.82 -16.97 -6.57
C LEU A 163 -8.11 -16.01 -5.39
N PRO A 164 -9.20 -16.16 -4.60
CA PRO A 164 -9.47 -15.31 -3.44
C PRO A 164 -8.49 -15.55 -2.29
N LEU A 165 -8.02 -16.79 -2.12
CA LEU A 165 -7.02 -17.11 -1.10
C LEU A 165 -5.68 -16.45 -1.44
N LEU A 166 -5.28 -16.48 -2.72
CA LEU A 166 -4.16 -15.68 -3.21
C LEU A 166 -4.40 -14.18 -2.98
N GLY A 167 -5.63 -13.71 -3.20
CA GLY A 167 -6.00 -12.33 -2.91
C GLY A 167 -5.86 -11.93 -1.44
N ILE A 168 -6.11 -12.85 -0.49
CA ILE A 168 -5.88 -12.62 0.94
C ILE A 168 -4.38 -12.41 1.19
N VAL A 169 -3.55 -13.36 0.75
CA VAL A 169 -2.11 -13.35 1.02
C VAL A 169 -1.44 -12.14 0.37
N TRP A 170 -1.72 -11.90 -0.91
CA TRP A 170 -1.06 -10.84 -1.67
C TRP A 170 -1.66 -9.46 -1.42
N GLY A 171 -2.95 -9.36 -1.07
CA GLY A 171 -3.54 -8.11 -0.58
C GLY A 171 -2.95 -7.67 0.76
N LEU A 172 -2.73 -8.62 1.69
CA LEU A 172 -2.05 -8.35 2.95
C LEU A 172 -0.60 -7.90 2.70
N ALA A 173 0.14 -8.63 1.86
CA ALA A 173 1.53 -8.30 1.54
C ALA A 173 1.67 -6.93 0.86
N LEU A 174 0.76 -6.59 -0.05
CA LEU A 174 0.72 -5.28 -0.70
C LEU A 174 0.58 -4.15 0.34
N GLY A 175 -0.47 -4.20 1.17
CA GLY A 175 -0.67 -3.16 2.18
C GLY A 175 0.43 -3.12 3.24
N ALA A 176 1.04 -4.25 3.57
CA ALA A 176 2.21 -4.29 4.46
C ALA A 176 3.44 -3.63 3.84
N ALA A 177 3.70 -3.84 2.54
CA ALA A 177 4.81 -3.22 1.84
C ALA A 177 4.66 -1.69 1.79
N GLY A 178 3.47 -1.18 1.44
CA GLY A 178 3.17 0.26 1.49
C GLY A 178 3.36 0.84 2.87
N SER A 179 2.76 0.20 3.87
CA SER A 179 2.83 0.67 5.24
C SER A 179 4.25 0.71 5.81
N ALA A 180 5.09 -0.26 5.44
CA ALA A 180 6.46 -0.36 5.93
C ALA A 180 7.45 0.57 5.22
N THR A 181 7.23 0.89 3.94
CA THR A 181 8.27 1.53 3.10
C THR A 181 7.87 2.85 2.46
N GLY A 182 6.58 3.08 2.18
CA GLY A 182 6.12 4.31 1.54
C GLY A 182 5.64 5.39 2.52
N ASN A 183 4.97 4.98 3.58
CA ASN A 183 4.51 5.82 4.70
C ASN A 183 5.52 6.79 5.32
N PRO A 184 6.82 6.41 5.49
CA PRO A 184 7.79 7.30 6.08
C PRO A 184 7.93 8.65 5.37
N TYR A 185 7.64 8.73 4.06
CA TYR A 185 7.92 9.88 3.20
C TYR A 185 6.85 10.97 3.18
N TYR A 186 5.59 10.69 3.51
CA TYR A 186 4.54 11.72 3.40
C TYR A 186 4.20 12.33 4.76
N GLY A 187 4.03 11.49 5.78
CA GLY A 187 3.64 11.95 7.09
C GLY A 187 4.66 12.93 7.67
N LYS A 188 5.95 12.61 7.69
CA LYS A 188 6.94 13.50 8.31
C LYS A 188 7.36 14.67 7.41
N GLU A 189 7.58 14.43 6.13
CA GLU A 189 8.27 15.33 5.22
C GLU A 189 7.33 16.37 4.63
N ARG A 190 6.03 16.06 4.56
CA ARG A 190 5.02 16.99 4.05
C ARG A 190 3.93 17.32 5.07
N GLN A 191 3.48 16.39 5.90
CA GLN A 191 2.39 16.68 6.85
C GLN A 191 2.85 17.29 8.18
N TYR A 192 3.97 16.79 8.71
CA TYR A 192 4.54 17.19 10.01
C TYR A 192 5.85 17.98 9.85
N GLN A 193 5.92 18.92 8.90
CA GLN A 193 7.16 19.68 8.60
C GLN A 193 7.68 20.54 9.77
N ASN A 194 6.84 20.79 10.77
CA ASN A 194 7.25 21.46 12.02
C ASN A 194 8.07 20.54 12.95
N GLN A 195 8.16 19.24 12.64
CA GLN A 195 8.92 18.25 13.39
C GLN A 195 10.30 18.05 12.77
N LYS A 196 11.27 17.61 13.59
CA LYS A 196 12.64 17.36 13.09
C LYS A 196 12.65 16.21 12.08
N PHE A 197 13.41 16.40 11.01
CA PHE A 197 13.64 15.38 9.98
C PHE A 197 14.16 14.07 10.60
N GLY A 198 13.62 12.93 10.15
CA GLY A 198 14.04 11.59 10.59
C GLY A 198 13.57 11.13 11.98
N ALA A 199 13.04 12.01 12.83
CA ALA A 199 12.52 11.63 14.16
C ALA A 199 11.09 11.07 14.06
N GLY A 200 10.76 9.98 14.77
CA GLY A 200 9.36 9.51 14.93
C GLY A 200 8.42 10.67 15.28
N VAL A 201 7.19 10.70 14.76
CA VAL A 201 6.21 11.69 15.24
C VAL A 201 5.80 11.25 16.65
N PRO A 202 6.19 11.96 17.71
CA PRO A 202 5.80 11.56 19.06
C PRO A 202 4.28 11.71 19.18
N ILE A 203 3.68 10.89 20.04
CA ILE A 203 2.22 10.91 20.26
C ILE A 203 1.74 12.32 20.68
N SER A 204 2.57 13.06 21.42
CA SER A 204 2.30 14.45 21.82
C SER A 204 2.22 15.43 20.65
N ALA A 205 2.79 15.11 19.50
CA ALA A 205 2.73 15.89 18.27
C ALA A 205 1.69 15.37 17.26
N SER A 206 1.00 14.27 17.57
CA SER A 206 -0.04 13.71 16.68
C SER A 206 -1.17 14.72 16.48
N GLY A 207 -1.41 15.12 15.23
CA GLY A 207 -2.37 16.17 14.89
C GLY A 207 -1.77 17.59 14.77
N ASN A 208 -0.51 17.81 15.15
CA ASN A 208 0.20 19.07 14.92
C ASN A 208 0.71 19.17 13.47
N ILE A 209 -0.25 19.27 12.54
CA ILE A 209 0.01 19.22 11.09
C ILE A 209 0.17 20.62 10.47
N VAL A 210 0.92 20.68 9.37
CA VAL A 210 1.00 21.86 8.52
C VAL A 210 -0.22 21.93 7.61
N ARG A 211 -0.93 23.07 7.65
CA ARG A 211 -2.19 23.28 6.90
C ARG A 211 -2.04 24.12 5.65
N TYR A 212 -0.93 24.83 5.50
CA TYR A 212 -0.69 25.77 4.42
C TYR A 212 0.47 25.32 3.53
N ALA A 213 0.31 25.45 2.22
CA ALA A 213 1.29 25.27 1.17
C ALA A 213 1.64 26.61 0.55
N GLU A 214 2.59 26.57 -0.38
CA GLU A 214 3.09 27.68 -1.18
C GLU A 214 1.95 28.40 -1.94
N ALA A 215 0.88 27.67 -2.31
CA ALA A 215 -0.25 28.17 -3.09
C ALA A 215 -1.58 28.30 -2.30
N GLY A 216 -1.60 28.04 -0.99
CA GLY A 216 -2.81 28.16 -0.18
C GLY A 216 -3.04 27.03 0.82
N GLN A 217 -4.31 26.72 1.11
CA GLN A 217 -4.65 25.62 2.04
C GLN A 217 -4.38 24.26 1.40
N ARG A 218 -3.68 23.38 2.14
CA ARG A 218 -3.36 22.02 1.69
C ARG A 218 -4.56 21.09 1.77
N SER A 219 -4.63 20.17 0.82
CA SER A 219 -5.50 19.00 0.83
C SER A 219 -4.67 17.73 0.77
N SER A 220 -5.32 16.57 0.91
CA SER A 220 -4.59 15.32 0.81
C SER A 220 -4.14 14.93 -0.60
N ILE A 221 -4.53 15.68 -1.64
CA ILE A 221 -4.00 15.48 -3.00
C ILE A 221 -2.54 15.92 -3.09
N ASP A 222 -2.17 16.97 -2.36
CA ASP A 222 -0.78 17.48 -2.30
C ASP A 222 0.17 16.40 -1.78
N ASN A 223 -0.36 15.50 -0.95
CA ASN A 223 0.32 14.34 -0.39
C ASN A 223 0.62 13.32 -1.46
N GLY A 224 -0.37 13.01 -2.29
CA GLY A 224 -0.25 12.08 -3.40
C GLY A 224 0.85 12.49 -4.38
N PHE A 225 0.95 13.78 -4.68
CA PHE A 225 2.01 14.27 -5.57
C PHE A 225 3.42 14.07 -5.00
N PHE A 226 3.60 14.29 -3.70
CA PHE A 226 4.87 14.02 -3.03
C PHE A 226 5.16 12.51 -2.98
N THR A 227 4.16 11.74 -2.59
CA THR A 227 4.22 10.28 -2.46
C THR A 227 4.58 9.62 -3.79
N ALA A 228 3.92 10.01 -4.88
CA ALA A 228 4.17 9.47 -6.21
C ALA A 228 5.62 9.66 -6.70
N LYS A 229 6.38 10.59 -6.11
CA LYS A 229 7.80 10.81 -6.44
C LYS A 229 8.76 10.01 -5.56
N PHE A 230 8.38 9.69 -4.32
CA PHE A 230 9.29 9.12 -3.32
C PHE A 230 8.72 7.86 -2.68
N GLY A 231 7.64 7.98 -1.89
CA GLY A 231 7.02 6.85 -1.19
C GLY A 231 6.51 5.77 -2.13
N GLY A 232 5.80 6.16 -3.19
CA GLY A 232 5.24 5.25 -4.18
C GLY A 232 6.31 4.39 -4.85
N PRO A 233 7.37 4.97 -5.44
CA PRO A 233 8.49 4.20 -5.98
C PRO A 233 9.16 3.27 -4.96
N ALA A 234 9.31 3.69 -3.69
CA ALA A 234 9.89 2.85 -2.64
C ALA A 234 8.99 1.64 -2.30
N SER A 235 7.68 1.87 -2.11
CA SER A 235 6.68 0.82 -1.90
C SER A 235 6.59 -0.13 -3.09
N GLY A 236 6.56 0.42 -4.30
CA GLY A 236 6.57 -0.35 -5.53
C GLY A 236 7.80 -1.24 -5.64
N LEU A 237 9.00 -0.70 -5.40
CA LEU A 237 10.21 -1.52 -5.41
C LEU A 237 10.15 -2.63 -4.35
N CYS A 238 9.69 -2.31 -3.13
CA CYS A 238 9.55 -3.28 -2.05
C CYS A 238 8.62 -4.43 -2.45
N PHE A 239 7.38 -4.13 -2.83
CA PHE A 239 6.40 -5.16 -3.17
C PHE A 239 6.78 -5.93 -4.44
N GLY A 240 7.34 -5.23 -5.43
CA GLY A 240 7.88 -5.83 -6.64
C GLY A 240 8.98 -6.85 -6.36
N LEU A 241 9.93 -6.53 -5.48
CA LEU A 241 10.99 -7.44 -5.06
C LEU A 241 10.44 -8.64 -4.27
N ILE A 242 9.46 -8.43 -3.38
CA ILE A 242 8.82 -9.53 -2.64
C ILE A 242 8.21 -10.54 -3.62
N VAL A 243 7.39 -10.08 -4.56
CA VAL A 243 6.75 -10.95 -5.57
C VAL A 243 7.79 -11.59 -6.48
N PHE A 244 8.78 -10.82 -6.93
CA PHE A 244 9.84 -11.32 -7.80
C PHE A 244 10.64 -12.43 -7.13
N PHE A 245 11.16 -12.20 -5.92
CA PHE A 245 11.96 -13.21 -5.21
C PHE A 245 11.13 -14.44 -4.83
N GLU A 246 9.85 -14.27 -4.50
CA GLU A 246 8.94 -15.38 -4.22
C GLU A 246 8.75 -16.29 -5.44
N LEU A 247 8.49 -15.71 -6.61
CA LEU A 247 8.30 -16.50 -7.82
C LEU A 247 9.62 -17.05 -8.36
N TRP A 248 10.68 -16.24 -8.34
CA TRP A 248 12.02 -16.64 -8.77
C TRP A 248 12.53 -17.84 -7.96
N ARG A 249 12.42 -17.78 -6.63
CA ARG A 249 12.90 -18.89 -5.78
C ARG A 249 12.10 -20.16 -6.01
N THR A 250 10.80 -20.04 -6.26
CA THR A 250 9.92 -21.18 -6.50
C THR A 250 10.24 -21.82 -7.85
N ILE A 251 10.23 -21.04 -8.94
CA ILE A 251 10.43 -21.57 -10.29
C ILE A 251 11.82 -22.20 -10.49
N ILE A 252 12.86 -21.66 -9.85
CA ILE A 252 14.22 -22.18 -10.05
C ILE A 252 14.54 -23.33 -9.08
N PHE A 253 14.05 -23.30 -7.84
CA PHE A 253 14.54 -24.18 -6.78
C PHE A 253 13.52 -25.19 -6.23
N GLU A 254 12.26 -25.17 -6.68
CA GLU A 254 11.22 -26.11 -6.20
C GLU A 254 11.53 -27.57 -6.57
N ASP A 255 12.07 -27.83 -7.76
CA ASP A 255 12.45 -29.18 -8.19
C ASP A 255 13.62 -29.77 -7.38
N TYR A 256 14.31 -28.96 -6.59
CA TYR A 256 15.45 -29.38 -5.79
C TYR A 256 15.02 -29.79 -4.38
N LEU A 257 15.63 -30.88 -3.88
CA LEU A 257 15.40 -31.40 -2.52
C LEU A 257 13.91 -31.60 -2.20
N ALA A 258 13.11 -32.05 -3.17
CA ALA A 258 11.66 -32.26 -3.03
C ALA A 258 10.92 -31.02 -2.49
N GLY A 259 11.13 -29.85 -3.11
CA GLY A 259 10.51 -28.58 -2.72
C GLY A 259 11.31 -27.78 -1.68
N TRP A 260 12.21 -28.42 -0.93
CA TRP A 260 12.98 -27.73 0.11
C TRP A 260 14.01 -26.74 -0.44
N GLY A 261 14.43 -26.88 -1.70
CA GLY A 261 15.36 -25.94 -2.34
C GLY A 261 14.83 -24.50 -2.31
N ALA A 262 13.57 -24.30 -2.71
CA ALA A 262 12.92 -22.99 -2.69
C ALA A 262 12.79 -22.40 -1.28
N VAL A 263 12.56 -23.25 -0.27
CA VAL A 263 12.44 -22.82 1.14
C VAL A 263 13.78 -22.37 1.69
N ILE A 264 14.85 -23.15 1.46
CA ILE A 264 16.20 -22.84 1.91
C ILE A 264 16.70 -21.53 1.28
N VAL A 265 16.50 -21.37 -0.04
CA VAL A 265 16.88 -20.13 -0.74
C VAL A 265 16.09 -18.94 -0.20
N GLY A 266 14.79 -19.09 0.05
CA GLY A 266 13.98 -18.04 0.68
C GLY A 266 14.53 -17.63 2.06
N ALA A 267 14.87 -18.59 2.91
CA ALA A 267 15.46 -18.32 4.22
C ALA A 267 16.80 -17.58 4.12
N LEU A 268 17.67 -17.98 3.17
CA LEU A 268 18.94 -17.29 2.91
C LEU A 268 18.74 -15.84 2.48
N VAL A 269 17.78 -15.57 1.58
CA VAL A 269 17.45 -14.21 1.13
C VAL A 269 17.00 -13.35 2.31
N ILE A 270 16.13 -13.87 3.18
CA ILE A 270 15.68 -13.16 4.39
C ILE A 270 16.85 -12.82 5.32
N ILE A 271 17.75 -13.79 5.57
CA ILE A 271 18.93 -13.58 6.42
C ILE A 271 19.84 -12.49 5.83
N ILE A 272 20.08 -12.51 4.51
CA ILE A 272 20.89 -11.51 3.82
C ILE A 272 20.28 -10.12 3.99
N PHE A 273 18.97 -9.95 3.74
CA PHE A 273 18.30 -8.67 3.90
C PHE A 273 18.30 -8.20 5.37
N MET A 274 18.16 -9.10 6.33
CA MET A 274 18.24 -8.76 7.76
C MET A 274 19.64 -8.25 8.16
N ILE A 275 20.70 -8.85 7.63
CA ILE A 275 22.08 -8.39 7.85
C ILE A 275 22.29 -7.01 7.23
N ILE A 276 21.82 -6.81 5.99
CA ILE A 276 21.91 -5.52 5.29
C ILE A 276 21.15 -4.44 6.05
N ASP A 277 19.92 -4.71 6.46
CA ASP A 277 19.07 -3.78 7.21
C ASP A 277 19.76 -3.35 8.50
N ARG A 278 20.27 -4.30 9.29
CA ARG A 278 21.01 -4.01 10.51
C ARG A 278 22.27 -3.19 10.26
N TYR A 279 23.00 -3.48 9.18
CA TYR A 279 24.19 -2.71 8.80
C TYR A 279 23.83 -1.26 8.45
N VAL A 280 22.81 -1.07 7.61
CA VAL A 280 22.32 0.25 7.20
C VAL A 280 21.81 1.04 8.40
N GLU A 281 21.03 0.41 9.27
CA GLU A 281 20.51 1.02 10.50
C GLU A 281 21.64 1.52 11.41
N VAL A 282 22.63 0.66 11.70
CA VAL A 282 23.77 1.02 12.56
C VAL A 282 24.63 2.10 11.92
N TRP A 283 24.84 2.02 10.60
CA TRP A 283 25.56 3.04 9.85
C TRP A 283 24.82 4.39 9.90
N ALA A 284 23.50 4.41 9.66
CA ALA A 284 22.70 5.62 9.71
C ALA A 284 22.73 6.27 11.11
N ARG A 285 22.58 5.47 12.18
CA ARG A 285 22.69 5.93 13.57
C ARG A 285 24.04 6.58 13.88
N LYS A 286 25.14 6.04 13.33
CA LYS A 286 26.49 6.58 13.56
C LYS A 286 26.75 7.89 12.82
N ASN A 287 26.21 8.05 11.61
CA ASN A 287 26.50 9.20 10.75
C ASN A 287 25.53 10.37 10.94
N TYR A 288 24.24 10.08 11.21
CA TYR A 288 23.19 11.09 11.32
C TYR A 288 22.70 11.33 12.76
N GLY A 289 23.28 10.61 13.72
CA GLY A 289 22.97 10.72 15.14
C GLY A 289 21.94 9.68 15.61
N PRO A 290 21.90 9.37 16.94
CA PRO A 290 20.87 8.50 17.49
C PRO A 290 19.49 9.13 17.32
N TYR A 291 18.45 8.30 17.20
CA TYR A 291 17.08 8.77 17.47
C TYR A 291 17.09 9.52 18.79
N THR A 292 16.46 10.70 18.83
CA THR A 292 16.41 11.55 20.02
C THR A 292 16.12 10.70 21.24
N VAL A 293 17.11 10.56 22.12
CA VAL A 293 16.89 9.95 23.43
C VAL A 293 15.92 10.90 24.12
N GLU A 294 14.72 10.42 24.43
CA GLU A 294 13.75 11.22 25.19
C GLU A 294 14.45 11.77 26.44
N ALA A 295 14.42 13.09 26.57
CA ALA A 295 14.89 13.82 27.74
C ALA A 295 13.72 14.00 28.72
#